data_AF-A0A6A6VER0-F1
#
_entry.id   AF-A0A6A6VER0-F1
#
_cell.length_a   1.000
_cell.length_b   1.000
_cell.length_c   1.000
_cell.angle_alpha   90.00
_cell.angle_beta   90.00
_cell.angle_gamma   90.00
#
_symmetry.space_group_name_H-M   'P 1'
#
loop_
_entity.id
_entity.type
_entity.pdbx_description
1 polymer ?
#
loop_
_entity_poly.entity_id
_entity_poly.type
_entity_poly.pdbx_seq_one_letter_code
_entity_poly.pdbx_strand_id
1 'polypeptide(L)'
;MHIKTPQSALLSNHEVLLHLREQEAEYNGTDGTGRARTKPAGFKNALQDTITYLTFHDSNHALASFADAHPNRPMTLYKGPNSLFRALAPHYRLNKAEFVQIYNLKPTTQVELQLIIEESHTRFTEADLDSVLSIIAATVQEPESSIPPGVETLQMEKIANKLQGASKKRRRGVAKKA
;
A
#
# COMPACT_ATOMS: atom_id res chain seq x y z
N MET A 1 -0.12 -14.52 -27.81
CA MET A 1 -0.52 -14.02 -26.47
C MET A 1 -1.05 -12.61 -26.66
N HIS A 2 -2.28 -12.31 -26.25
CA HIS A 2 -2.86 -10.95 -26.35
C HIS A 2 -3.16 -10.42 -24.96
N ILE A 3 -2.68 -9.21 -24.67
CA ILE A 3 -2.91 -8.54 -23.39
C ILE A 3 -4.31 -7.93 -23.42
N LYS A 4 -5.23 -8.45 -22.58
CA LYS A 4 -6.60 -7.92 -22.48
C LYS A 4 -6.66 -6.59 -21.72
N THR A 5 -5.85 -6.49 -20.66
CA THR A 5 -5.81 -5.32 -19.79
C THR A 5 -4.36 -5.06 -19.42
N PRO A 6 -3.76 -3.94 -19.87
CA PRO A 6 -2.34 -3.67 -19.62
C PRO A 6 -2.04 -3.42 -18.14
N GLN A 7 -2.98 -2.83 -17.39
CA GLN A 7 -2.86 -2.56 -15.97
C GLN A 7 -4.12 -3.01 -15.25
N SER A 8 -4.07 -4.21 -14.64
CA SER A 8 -5.19 -4.79 -13.90
C SER A 8 -5.24 -4.33 -12.45
N ALA A 9 -4.08 -4.10 -11.83
CA ALA A 9 -3.95 -3.74 -10.43
C ALA A 9 -2.71 -2.85 -10.19
N LEU A 10 -2.74 -2.16 -9.05
CA LEU A 10 -1.55 -1.54 -8.45
C LEU A 10 -1.23 -2.37 -7.21
N LEU A 11 0.03 -2.77 -7.08
CA LEU A 11 0.54 -3.54 -5.96
C LEU A 11 1.62 -2.74 -5.27
N SER A 12 1.63 -2.80 -3.94
CA SER A 12 2.69 -2.24 -3.11
C SER A 12 3.92 -3.15 -3.10
N ASN A 13 5.05 -2.59 -2.69
CA ASN A 13 6.30 -3.33 -2.52
C ASN A 13 6.13 -4.49 -1.52
N HIS A 14 5.33 -4.29 -0.46
CA HIS A 14 5.09 -5.31 0.55
C HIS A 14 4.23 -6.47 0.04
N GLU A 15 3.15 -6.20 -0.68
CA GLU A 15 2.33 -7.25 -1.30
C GLU A 15 3.14 -8.10 -2.27
N VAL A 16 3.99 -7.45 -3.07
CA VAL A 16 4.89 -8.15 -3.98
C VAL A 16 5.88 -9.00 -3.19
N LEU A 17 6.48 -8.48 -2.12
CA LEU A 17 7.42 -9.23 -1.28
C LEU A 17 6.78 -10.47 -0.64
N LEU A 18 5.57 -10.34 -0.07
CA LEU A 18 4.85 -11.47 0.50
C LEU A 18 4.55 -12.53 -0.56
N HIS A 19 4.04 -12.11 -1.71
CA HIS A 19 3.74 -13.04 -2.79
C HIS A 19 4.99 -13.78 -3.29
N LEU A 20 6.12 -13.09 -3.40
CA LEU A 20 7.39 -13.72 -3.81
C LEU A 20 7.90 -14.72 -2.75
N ARG A 21 7.72 -14.43 -1.46
CA ARG A 21 8.05 -15.36 -0.36
C ARG A 21 7.15 -16.59 -0.36
N GLU A 22 5.84 -16.43 -0.61
CA GLU A 22 4.91 -17.55 -0.78
C GLU A 22 5.31 -18.43 -1.97
N GLN A 23 5.62 -17.83 -3.12
CA GLN A 23 6.10 -18.57 -4.29
C GLN A 23 7.42 -19.29 -3.99
N GLU A 24 8.36 -18.65 -3.31
CA GLU A 24 9.60 -19.28 -2.89
C GLU A 24 9.34 -20.50 -1.99
N ALA A 25 8.42 -20.40 -1.04
CA ALA A 25 8.03 -21.49 -0.16
C ALA A 25 7.37 -22.66 -0.92
N GLU A 26 6.50 -22.39 -1.90
CA GLU A 26 5.88 -23.41 -2.75
C GLU A 26 6.96 -24.21 -3.51
N TYR A 27 7.90 -23.52 -4.15
CA TYR A 27 8.95 -24.20 -4.92
C TYR A 27 9.91 -25.00 -4.01
N ASN A 28 10.21 -24.49 -2.81
CA ASN A 28 11.06 -25.17 -1.84
C ASN A 28 10.33 -26.29 -1.07
N GLY A 29 8.99 -26.37 -1.19
CA GLY A 29 8.16 -27.33 -0.44
C GLY A 29 8.04 -27.02 1.06
N THR A 30 8.36 -25.80 1.48
CA THR A 30 8.25 -25.32 2.87
C THR A 30 6.88 -24.70 3.17
N ASP A 31 5.97 -24.70 2.20
CA ASP A 31 4.59 -24.21 2.27
C ASP A 31 3.63 -25.17 3.02
N GLY A 32 4.13 -26.30 3.54
CA GLY A 32 3.34 -27.33 4.21
C GLY A 32 2.72 -28.37 3.26
N THR A 33 2.89 -28.25 1.94
CA THR A 33 2.43 -29.26 0.97
C THR A 33 3.47 -30.37 0.75
N GLY A 34 4.74 -30.11 1.10
CA GLY A 34 5.86 -31.03 0.93
C GLY A 34 6.23 -31.31 -0.54
N ARG A 35 5.68 -30.54 -1.48
CA ARG A 35 5.92 -30.71 -2.93
C ARG A 35 6.99 -29.75 -3.42
N ALA A 36 8.25 -30.17 -3.33
CA ALA A 36 9.34 -29.40 -3.94
C ALA A 36 9.27 -29.48 -5.48
N ARG A 37 9.45 -28.32 -6.14
CA ARG A 37 9.50 -28.21 -7.60
C ARG A 37 10.73 -27.42 -8.01
N THR A 38 11.33 -27.79 -9.14
CA THR A 38 12.47 -27.04 -9.68
C THR A 38 11.99 -25.69 -10.24
N LYS A 39 12.56 -24.59 -9.74
CA LYS A 39 12.33 -23.23 -10.27
C LYS A 39 12.87 -23.14 -11.71
N PRO A 40 12.11 -22.59 -12.67
CA PRO A 40 12.63 -22.27 -14.00
C PRO A 40 13.82 -21.30 -13.90
N ALA A 41 14.86 -21.47 -14.73
CA ALA A 41 16.12 -20.73 -14.59
C ALA A 41 15.96 -19.20 -14.61
N GLY A 42 15.17 -18.66 -15.55
CA GLY A 42 14.92 -17.22 -15.63
C GLY A 42 14.10 -16.68 -14.45
N PHE A 43 13.17 -17.48 -13.94
CA PHE A 43 12.37 -17.11 -12.78
C PHE A 43 13.18 -17.12 -11.50
N LYS A 44 14.08 -18.09 -11.32
CA LYS A 44 14.95 -18.19 -10.13
C LYS A 44 15.76 -16.91 -9.90
N ASN A 45 16.42 -16.41 -10.95
CA ASN A 45 17.23 -15.20 -10.86
C ASN A 45 16.36 -13.98 -10.59
N ALA A 46 15.29 -13.79 -11.36
CA ALA A 46 14.37 -12.67 -11.17
C ALA A 46 13.75 -12.65 -9.77
N LEU A 47 13.35 -13.81 -9.23
CA LEU A 47 12.83 -13.94 -7.88
C LEU A 47 13.88 -13.57 -6.84
N GLN A 48 15.11 -14.08 -6.96
CA GLN A 48 16.18 -13.76 -6.02
C GLN A 48 16.53 -12.27 -6.05
N ASP A 49 16.67 -11.69 -7.24
CA ASP A 49 17.05 -10.29 -7.42
C ASP A 49 15.95 -9.36 -6.89
N THR A 50 14.68 -9.67 -7.15
CA THR A 50 13.54 -8.87 -6.65
C THR A 50 13.38 -8.96 -5.14
N ILE A 51 13.50 -10.15 -4.54
CA ILE A 51 13.48 -10.29 -3.07
C ILE A 51 14.67 -9.52 -2.46
N THR A 52 15.86 -9.63 -3.06
CA THR A 52 17.05 -8.91 -2.60
C THR A 52 16.85 -7.40 -2.68
N TYR A 53 16.32 -6.89 -3.79
CA TYR A 53 16.02 -5.47 -3.96
C TYR A 53 15.00 -4.97 -2.92
N LEU A 54 13.87 -5.67 -2.77
CA LEU A 54 12.79 -5.27 -1.86
C LEU A 54 13.18 -5.39 -0.38
N THR A 55 14.17 -6.21 -0.04
CA THR A 55 14.68 -6.34 1.34
C THR A 55 15.83 -5.38 1.63
N PHE A 56 16.77 -5.19 0.68
CA PHE A 56 17.95 -4.36 0.87
C PHE A 56 17.67 -2.86 0.70
N HIS A 57 16.90 -2.46 -0.32
CA HIS A 57 16.63 -1.04 -0.59
C HIS A 57 15.79 -0.39 0.51
N ASP A 58 15.22 -1.21 1.38
CA ASP A 58 14.43 -0.81 2.53
C ASP A 58 15.22 -0.68 3.83
N SER A 59 16.53 -0.88 3.84
CA SER A 59 17.32 -0.70 5.07
C SER A 59 17.25 0.73 5.62
N ASN A 60 16.91 1.72 4.78
CA ASN A 60 16.69 3.11 5.19
C ASN A 60 15.24 3.41 5.65
N HIS A 61 14.24 2.55 5.32
CA HIS A 61 12.80 2.75 5.59
C HIS A 61 12.09 1.55 6.28
N ALA A 62 12.89 0.56 6.69
CA ALA A 62 12.61 -0.54 7.61
C ALA A 62 11.62 -1.65 7.18
N LEU A 63 11.34 -1.95 5.91
CA LEU A 63 10.51 -3.13 5.56
C LEU A 63 11.04 -4.45 6.14
N ALA A 64 12.37 -4.64 6.27
CA ALA A 64 12.91 -5.86 6.86
C ALA A 64 12.55 -5.99 8.35
N SER A 65 12.76 -4.93 9.13
CA SER A 65 12.38 -4.90 10.56
C SER A 65 10.86 -4.99 10.75
N PHE A 66 10.09 -4.44 9.80
CA PHE A 66 8.64 -4.50 9.83
C PHE A 66 8.11 -5.87 9.44
N ALA A 67 8.65 -6.52 8.41
CA ALA A 67 8.29 -7.88 8.02
C ALA A 67 8.67 -8.92 9.08
N ASP A 68 9.75 -8.69 9.86
CA ASP A 68 10.09 -9.53 11.00
C ASP A 68 9.18 -9.29 12.21
N ALA A 69 8.79 -8.03 12.47
CA ALA A 69 7.80 -7.69 13.49
C ALA A 69 6.37 -8.12 13.10
N HIS A 70 6.12 -8.28 11.79
CA HIS A 70 4.81 -8.53 11.21
C HIS A 70 4.85 -9.60 10.12
N PRO A 71 5.22 -10.85 10.45
CA PRO A 71 5.54 -11.89 9.46
C PRO A 71 4.33 -12.37 8.64
N ASN A 72 3.12 -12.27 9.21
CA ASN A 72 1.89 -12.77 8.61
C ASN A 72 0.96 -11.65 8.12
N ARG A 73 1.33 -10.38 8.32
CA ARG A 73 0.52 -9.23 7.90
C ARG A 73 0.87 -8.84 6.46
N PRO A 74 -0.11 -8.77 5.55
CA PRO A 74 -0.01 -7.88 4.41
C PRO A 74 -0.01 -6.45 4.95
N MET A 75 1.18 -5.92 5.25
CA MET A 75 1.45 -4.56 5.74
C MET A 75 1.10 -3.46 4.74
N THR A 76 0.41 -3.80 3.67
CA THR A 76 -0.59 -2.92 3.09
C THR A 76 -1.95 -3.52 3.34
N LEU A 77 -2.54 -3.10 4.45
CA LEU A 77 -3.99 -3.08 4.56
C LEU A 77 -4.50 -2.18 3.42
N TYR A 78 -4.62 -2.73 2.22
CA TYR A 78 -5.44 -2.16 1.15
C TYR A 78 -6.92 -2.47 1.42
N LYS A 79 -7.19 -3.38 2.37
CA LYS A 79 -8.50 -3.93 2.69
C LYS A 79 -8.61 -4.10 4.20
N GLY A 80 -9.79 -3.78 4.74
CA GLY A 80 -10.07 -3.85 6.16
C GLY A 80 -10.08 -2.48 6.88
N PRO A 81 -10.71 -2.42 8.06
CA PRO A 81 -10.89 -1.21 8.84
C PRO A 81 -9.59 -0.53 9.27
N ASN A 82 -8.52 -1.30 9.53
CA ASN A 82 -7.24 -0.77 10.02
C ASN A 82 -6.34 -0.28 8.88
N SER A 83 -6.84 -0.25 7.65
CA SER A 83 -6.08 0.26 6.51
C SER A 83 -5.69 1.72 6.65
N LEU A 84 -4.47 2.05 6.24
CA LEU A 84 -4.05 3.44 6.08
C LEU A 84 -5.00 4.17 5.12
N PHE A 85 -5.47 3.48 4.07
CA PHE A 85 -6.52 3.99 3.21
C PHE A 85 -7.76 4.37 4.02
N ARG A 86 -8.25 3.51 4.93
CA ARG A 86 -9.43 3.83 5.74
C ARG A 86 -9.17 4.88 6.82
N ALA A 87 -7.95 4.99 7.32
CA ALA A 87 -7.58 6.01 8.29
C ALA A 87 -7.49 7.39 7.63
N LEU A 88 -6.92 7.50 6.43
CA LEU A 88 -6.70 8.77 5.74
C LEU A 88 -7.88 9.20 4.86
N ALA A 89 -8.52 8.27 4.15
CA ALA A 89 -9.54 8.60 3.15
C ALA A 89 -10.77 9.33 3.71
N PRO A 90 -11.20 9.22 4.98
CA PRO A 90 -12.31 10.03 5.51
C PRO A 90 -11.97 11.50 5.75
N HIS A 91 -10.69 11.85 5.82
CA HIS A 91 -10.23 13.20 6.15
C HIS A 91 -9.58 13.87 4.93
N TYR A 92 -8.77 13.13 4.18
CA TYR A 92 -7.89 13.64 3.15
C TYR A 92 -8.14 12.99 1.80
N ARG A 93 -8.15 13.81 0.75
CA ARG A 93 -8.26 13.33 -0.63
C ARG A 93 -6.88 13.12 -1.25
N LEU A 94 -6.39 11.89 -1.13
CA LEU A 94 -5.16 11.43 -1.79
C LEU A 94 -5.49 10.59 -3.02
N ASN A 95 -4.62 10.63 -4.03
CA ASN A 95 -4.72 9.82 -5.24
C ASN A 95 -4.21 8.40 -4.99
N LYS A 96 -4.59 7.44 -5.84
CA LYS A 96 -4.16 6.04 -5.72
C LYS A 96 -2.63 5.90 -5.78
N ALA A 97 -1.98 6.66 -6.66
CA ALA A 97 -0.52 6.65 -6.78
C ALA A 97 0.16 7.19 -5.51
N GLU A 98 -0.38 8.26 -4.92
CA GLU A 98 0.10 8.84 -3.66
C GLU A 98 0.01 7.81 -2.53
N PHE A 99 -1.12 7.09 -2.42
CA PHE A 99 -1.26 6.01 -1.44
C PHE A 99 -0.19 4.94 -1.63
N VAL A 100 0.02 4.44 -2.86
CA VAL A 100 1.04 3.41 -3.14
C VAL A 100 2.44 3.91 -2.77
N GLN A 101 2.76 5.17 -3.07
CA GLN A 101 4.06 5.74 -2.70
C GLN A 101 4.20 5.90 -1.18
N ILE A 102 3.16 6.33 -0.47
CA ILE A 102 3.18 6.39 1.01
C ILE A 102 3.38 5.00 1.60
N TYR A 103 2.72 3.97 1.07
CA TYR A 103 2.92 2.59 1.54
C TYR A 103 4.35 2.08 1.34
N ASN A 104 4.94 2.43 0.19
CA ASN A 104 6.27 1.98 -0.18
C ASN A 104 7.39 2.73 0.56
N LEU A 105 7.26 4.06 0.71
CA LEU A 105 8.32 4.92 1.25
C LEU A 105 8.15 5.24 2.75
N LYS A 106 6.92 5.16 3.28
CA LYS A 106 6.58 5.42 4.69
C LYS A 106 7.22 6.72 5.20
N PRO A 107 6.83 7.89 4.64
CA PRO A 107 7.44 9.17 4.99
C PRO A 107 7.32 9.41 6.51
N THR A 108 8.42 9.81 7.12
CA THR A 108 8.51 10.15 8.54
C THR A 108 8.61 11.65 8.76
N THR A 109 9.05 12.38 7.74
CA THR A 109 9.19 13.82 7.77
C THR A 109 8.20 14.51 6.82
N GLN A 110 7.88 15.76 7.13
CA GLN A 110 6.97 16.56 6.30
C GLN A 110 7.54 16.82 4.92
N VAL A 111 8.86 16.98 4.80
CA VAL A 111 9.55 17.16 3.52
C VAL A 111 9.38 15.94 2.63
N GLU A 112 9.55 14.72 3.16
CA GLU A 112 9.31 13.48 2.41
C GLU A 112 7.86 13.37 1.95
N LEU A 113 6.89 13.70 2.82
CA LEU A 113 5.48 13.67 2.48
C LEU A 113 5.13 14.69 1.37
N GLN A 114 5.75 15.88 1.41
CA GLN A 114 5.58 16.91 0.39
C GLN A 114 6.17 16.52 -0.97
N LEU A 115 7.20 15.67 -1.00
CA LEU A 115 7.77 15.12 -2.24
C LEU A 115 6.85 14.06 -2.88
N ILE A 116 6.05 13.37 -2.06
CA ILE A 116 5.11 12.34 -2.51
C ILE A 116 3.79 12.97 -3.01
N ILE A 117 3.29 14.00 -2.30
CA ILE A 117 2.02 14.65 -2.62
C ILE A 117 2.23 15.80 -3.61
N GLU A 118 1.67 15.66 -4.81
CA GLU A 118 1.70 16.72 -5.80
C GLU A 118 0.95 17.97 -5.31
N GLU A 119 1.57 19.14 -5.50
CA GLU A 119 1.05 20.44 -5.09
C GLU A 119 0.60 20.47 -3.62
N SER A 120 1.34 19.81 -2.73
CA SER A 120 1.01 19.65 -1.30
C SER A 120 0.60 20.96 -0.61
N HIS A 121 1.35 22.05 -0.84
CA HIS A 121 1.06 23.38 -0.26
C HIS A 121 -0.25 24.03 -0.72
N THR A 122 -0.80 23.64 -1.88
CA THR A 122 -2.07 24.19 -2.38
C THR A 122 -3.26 23.36 -1.92
N ARG A 123 -3.04 22.07 -1.64
CA ARG A 123 -4.09 21.10 -1.29
C ARG A 123 -4.30 20.96 0.22
N PHE A 124 -3.25 21.14 1.01
CA PHE A 124 -3.23 20.86 2.44
C PHE A 124 -2.53 21.98 3.20
N THR A 125 -2.98 22.21 4.43
CA THR A 125 -2.27 23.08 5.38
C THR A 125 -1.10 22.33 6.02
N GLU A 126 -0.15 23.05 6.65
CA GLU A 126 0.94 22.40 7.38
C GLU A 126 0.42 21.47 8.48
N ALA A 127 -0.61 21.91 9.22
CA ALA A 127 -1.26 21.11 10.25
C ALA A 127 -1.93 19.83 9.68
N ASP A 128 -2.47 19.89 8.46
CA ASP A 128 -3.01 18.70 7.79
C ASP A 128 -1.91 17.69 7.47
N LEU A 129 -0.75 18.16 7.01
CA LEU A 129 0.39 17.30 6.69
C LEU A 129 0.95 16.62 7.96
N ASP A 130 1.04 17.35 9.06
CA ASP A 130 1.47 16.78 10.35
C ASP A 130 0.47 15.75 10.89
N SER A 131 -0.83 15.99 10.70
CA SER A 131 -1.88 15.02 11.02
C SER A 131 -1.78 13.77 10.14
N VAL A 132 -1.55 13.91 8.84
CA VAL A 132 -1.33 12.79 7.92
C VAL A 132 -0.12 11.95 8.37
N LEU A 133 1.01 12.59 8.69
CA LEU A 133 2.20 11.89 9.22
C LEU A 133 1.88 11.13 10.52
N SER A 134 1.14 11.75 11.43
CA SER A 134 0.73 11.13 12.69
C SER A 134 -0.13 9.89 12.46
N ILE A 135 -1.05 9.92 11.49
CA ILE A 135 -1.88 8.77 11.09
C ILE A 135 -1.01 7.68 10.44
N ILE A 136 -0.05 8.05 9.58
CA ILE A 136 0.88 7.10 8.97
C ILE A 136 1.69 6.37 10.05
N ALA A 137 2.30 7.12 10.98
CA ALA A 137 3.05 6.55 12.09
C ALA A 137 2.19 5.60 12.95
N ALA A 138 0.98 6.03 13.32
CA ALA A 138 0.08 5.23 14.15
C ALA A 138 -0.35 3.91 13.47
N THR A 139 -0.67 3.95 12.17
CA THR A 139 -1.11 2.76 11.43
C THR A 139 0.02 1.78 11.12
N VAL A 140 1.23 2.29 10.87
CA VAL A 140 2.43 1.48 10.62
C VAL A 140 2.93 0.82 11.91
N GLN A 141 2.81 1.49 13.06
CA GLN A 141 3.27 0.98 14.37
C GLN A 141 2.21 0.17 15.14
N GLU A 142 0.98 0.08 14.63
CA GLU A 142 -0.10 -0.68 15.29
C GLU A 142 0.30 -2.18 15.43
N PRO A 143 0.32 -2.74 16.65
CA PRO A 143 0.77 -4.11 16.89
C PRO A 143 -0.22 -5.15 16.32
N GLU A 144 0.27 -6.24 15.70
CA GLU A 144 -0.60 -7.27 15.10
C GLU A 144 -1.61 -7.87 16.07
N SER A 145 -1.23 -8.02 17.34
CA SER A 145 -2.09 -8.61 18.37
C SER A 145 -3.41 -7.86 18.60
N SER A 146 -3.50 -6.57 18.22
CA SER A 146 -4.74 -5.80 18.32
C SER A 146 -5.69 -6.03 17.15
N ILE A 147 -5.25 -6.72 16.10
CA ILE A 147 -6.02 -6.94 14.86
C ILE A 147 -6.54 -8.37 14.82
N PRO A 148 -7.87 -8.58 14.87
CA PRO A 148 -8.42 -9.92 14.75
C PRO A 148 -8.08 -10.59 13.40
N PRO A 149 -7.86 -11.91 13.37
CA PRO A 149 -7.64 -12.63 12.11
C PRO A 149 -8.87 -12.54 11.20
N GLY A 150 -8.64 -12.39 9.89
CA GLY A 150 -9.71 -12.37 8.88
C GLY A 150 -10.39 -11.01 8.65
N VAL A 151 -10.00 -9.98 9.40
CA VAL A 151 -10.52 -8.60 9.28
C VAL A 151 -10.37 -8.00 7.88
N GLU A 152 -9.41 -8.49 7.10
CA GLU A 152 -9.14 -8.07 5.72
C GLU A 152 -10.19 -8.56 4.71
N THR A 153 -10.91 -9.64 5.05
CA THR A 153 -11.95 -10.23 4.20
C THR A 153 -13.33 -9.64 4.46
N LEU A 154 -13.45 -8.79 5.49
CA LEU A 154 -14.70 -8.12 5.81
C LEU A 154 -15.12 -7.20 4.66
N GLN A 155 -16.37 -7.36 4.21
CA GLN A 155 -16.95 -6.42 3.27
C GLN A 155 -17.18 -5.08 3.97
N MET A 156 -16.59 -4.03 3.41
CA MET A 156 -16.67 -2.69 3.98
C MET A 156 -17.58 -1.78 3.15
N GLU A 157 -18.22 -0.84 3.83
CA GLU A 157 -18.98 0.22 3.18
C GLU A 157 -18.07 1.15 2.38
N LYS A 158 -18.59 1.63 1.24
CA LYS A 158 -17.89 2.59 0.40
C LYS A 158 -17.74 3.93 1.14
N ILE A 159 -16.52 4.43 1.21
CA ILE A 159 -16.22 5.75 1.80
C ILE A 159 -16.86 6.83 0.93
N ALA A 160 -17.56 7.79 1.56
CA ALA A 160 -18.20 8.90 0.87
C ALA A 160 -17.17 9.91 0.34
N ASN A 161 -17.36 10.40 -0.89
CA ASN A 161 -16.44 11.33 -1.57
C ASN A 161 -16.46 12.79 -1.03
N LYS A 162 -16.96 13.06 0.18
CA LYS A 162 -17.05 14.42 0.75
C LYS A 162 -15.86 14.68 1.67
N LEU A 163 -14.72 15.06 1.12
CA LEU A 163 -13.43 15.16 1.83
C LEU A 163 -12.79 16.54 1.68
N GLN A 164 -11.94 16.92 2.65
CA GLN A 164 -11.15 18.15 2.58
C GLN A 164 -10.09 18.07 1.47
N GLY A 165 -9.77 19.21 0.84
CA GLY A 165 -8.88 19.29 -0.33
C GLY A 165 -9.58 19.15 -1.69
N ALA A 166 -10.91 19.03 -1.73
CA ALA A 166 -11.65 19.13 -2.98
C ALA A 166 -11.62 20.58 -3.50
N SER A 167 -10.69 20.87 -4.41
CA SER A 167 -10.86 22.01 -5.34
C SER A 167 -12.28 21.92 -5.91
N LYS A 168 -13.12 22.92 -5.61
CA LYS A 168 -14.49 23.03 -6.09
C LYS A 168 -14.44 23.12 -7.63
N LYS A 169 -14.33 22.00 -8.33
CA LYS A 169 -14.62 21.95 -9.76
C LYS A 169 -16.12 22.22 -9.90
N ARG A 170 -16.46 23.49 -10.18
CA ARG A 170 -17.80 23.90 -10.61
C ARG A 170 -18.18 22.97 -11.75
N ARG A 171 -19.12 22.04 -11.50
CA ARG A 171 -19.82 21.33 -12.56
C ARG A 171 -20.52 22.40 -13.39
N ARG A 172 -19.95 22.77 -14.54
CA ARG A 172 -20.69 23.49 -15.58
C ARG A 172 -21.79 22.55 -16.02
N GLY A 173 -23.01 22.81 -15.55
CA GLY A 173 -24.20 22.11 -15.99
C GLY A 173 -24.34 22.28 -17.49
N VAL A 174 -24.21 21.19 -18.24
CA VAL A 174 -24.68 21.15 -19.61
C VAL A 174 -26.20 21.09 -19.51
N ALA A 175 -26.84 22.26 -19.62
CA ALA A 175 -28.27 22.33 -19.81
C ALA A 175 -28.59 21.63 -21.14
N LYS A 176 -29.19 20.43 -21.08
CA LYS A 176 -29.88 19.84 -22.22
C LYS A 176 -31.03 20.78 -22.58
N LYS A 177 -30.93 21.46 -23.73
CA LYS A 177 -32.09 22.10 -24.36
C LYS A 177 -33.03 20.99 -24.83
N ALA A 178 -34.30 21.14 -24.46
CA ALA A 178 -35.44 20.37 -24.96
C ALA A 178 -35.71 20.71 -26.42
#